data_AF-A0A812I9G0-F1
#
_entry.id   AF-A0A812I9G0-F1
#
_cell.length_a   1.000
_cell.length_b   1.000
_cell.length_c   1.000
_cell.angle_alpha   90.00
_cell.angle_beta   90.00
_cell.angle_gamma   90.00
#
_symmetry.space_group_name_H-M   'P 1'
#
loop_
_entity.id
_entity.type
_entity.pdbx_description
1 polymer ?
#
loop_
_entity_poly.entity_id
_entity_poly.type
_entity_poly.pdbx_seq_one_letter_code
_entity_poly.pdbx_strand_id
1 'polypeptide(L)'
;EDGLTLGVTTVLPQEIPEPFVTADDVPNSYCFGFDGKAVLPDSDDPIDTGWNPKDVRVGDRVGLLVTPRGEGQVFHNGEAKVTGVLGLPVGAPLFPIVDLLGSAVSVSLVPAAEPPIRDLGPSPPPTATQSLPGSIPTAPTGPKAAATPVPTVAPAPAPAPAPPKPAAPVVAAKPTAVAAAQAKEATPATRKGPCFSSHLKGRMVALSEQNTVASKQSGDTEALHSVVFLEWKMPAVPGGFYFEVRVEQTLTTELDG
;
A
#
# COMPACT_ATOMS: atom_id res chain seq x y z
N GLU A 1 11.84 15.71 4.25
CA GLU A 1 11.64 15.56 2.78
C GLU A 1 11.79 14.10 2.45
N ASP A 2 11.06 13.66 1.43
CA ASP A 2 10.84 12.25 1.17
C ASP A 2 11.78 11.71 0.07
N GLY A 3 11.89 10.39 0.01
CA GLY A 3 12.68 9.68 -1.02
C GLY A 3 11.82 8.90 -2.01
N LEU A 4 12.03 7.59 -2.08
CA LEU A 4 11.14 6.64 -2.75
C LEU A 4 10.27 5.93 -1.70
N THR A 5 8.96 5.82 -1.96
CA THR A 5 8.05 5.00 -1.13
C THR A 5 7.55 3.79 -1.90
N LEU A 6 7.66 2.61 -1.28
CA LEU A 6 7.03 1.37 -1.73
C LEU A 6 5.95 0.97 -0.73
N GLY A 7 4.85 0.43 -1.23
CA GLY A 7 3.81 -0.07 -0.35
C GLY A 7 2.97 -1.17 -0.97
N VAL A 8 2.03 -1.66 -0.18
CA VAL A 8 0.99 -2.59 -0.62
C VAL A 8 -0.35 -2.16 -0.04
N THR A 9 -1.43 -2.42 -0.76
CA THR A 9 -2.79 -2.39 -0.21
C THR A 9 -3.48 -3.74 -0.37
N THR A 10 -4.45 -4.01 0.49
CA THR A 10 -5.39 -5.14 0.35
C THR A 10 -6.64 -4.79 -0.46
N VAL A 11 -6.84 -3.50 -0.75
CA VAL A 11 -8.02 -2.98 -1.43
C VAL A 11 -7.56 -2.27 -2.69
N LEU A 12 -7.58 -2.97 -3.83
CA LEU A 12 -7.37 -2.30 -5.11
C LEU A 12 -8.60 -1.42 -5.38
N PRO A 13 -8.46 -0.08 -5.48
CA PRO A 13 -9.59 0.78 -5.81
C PRO A 13 -10.12 0.40 -7.20
N GLN A 14 -11.44 0.25 -7.35
CA GLN A 14 -12.03 -0.01 -8.68
C GLN A 14 -11.95 1.23 -9.58
N GLU A 15 -12.09 2.40 -8.96
CA GLU A 15 -11.87 3.70 -9.56
C GLU A 15 -11.16 4.58 -8.52
N ILE A 16 -10.37 5.55 -8.99
CA ILE A 16 -9.81 6.60 -8.16
C ILE A 16 -10.62 7.86 -8.44
N PRO A 17 -11.70 8.15 -7.68
CA PRO A 17 -12.56 9.31 -7.94
C PRO A 17 -11.79 10.63 -7.77
N GLU A 18 -10.83 10.67 -6.84
CA GLU A 18 -9.78 11.67 -6.76
C GLU A 18 -8.43 10.97 -6.48
N PRO A 19 -7.34 11.31 -7.20
CA PRO A 19 -6.03 10.72 -6.97
C PRO A 19 -5.60 10.93 -5.53
N PHE A 20 -5.16 9.86 -4.88
CA PHE A 20 -4.53 9.90 -3.55
C PHE A 20 -3.41 10.95 -3.55
N VAL A 21 -3.32 11.72 -2.45
CA VAL A 21 -2.30 12.77 -2.32
C VAL A 21 -0.94 12.10 -2.14
N THR A 22 -0.90 11.11 -1.26
CA THR A 22 0.24 10.25 -0.95
C THR A 22 -0.18 8.79 -0.79
N ALA A 23 0.80 7.87 -0.78
CA ALA A 23 0.51 6.43 -0.71
C ALA A 23 -0.18 5.99 0.60
N ASP A 24 -0.04 6.72 1.71
CA ASP A 24 -0.72 6.45 2.98
C ASP A 24 -2.21 6.86 3.00
N ASP A 25 -2.65 7.72 2.07
CA ASP A 25 -4.09 7.97 1.86
C ASP A 25 -4.82 6.78 1.23
N VAL A 26 -4.05 5.84 0.65
CA VAL A 26 -4.63 4.66 0.01
C VAL A 26 -5.24 3.77 1.11
N PRO A 27 -6.52 3.37 0.99
CA PRO A 27 -7.17 2.53 2.00
C PRO A 27 -6.41 1.23 2.25
N ASN A 28 -6.25 0.86 3.52
CA ASN A 28 -5.53 -0.34 3.97
C ASN A 28 -4.14 -0.49 3.35
N SER A 29 -3.38 0.61 3.27
CA SER A 29 -2.02 0.65 2.74
C SER A 29 -0.96 0.45 3.81
N TYR A 30 0.13 -0.20 3.44
CA TYR A 30 1.29 -0.49 4.28
C TYR A 30 2.51 -0.01 3.49
N CYS A 31 3.05 1.13 3.90
CA CYS A 31 3.99 1.91 3.09
C CYS A 31 5.32 2.09 3.81
N PHE A 32 6.42 2.06 3.06
CA PHE A 32 7.80 2.16 3.52
C PHE A 32 8.57 3.12 2.62
N GLY A 33 9.24 4.11 3.21
CA GLY A 33 9.95 5.12 2.43
C GLY A 33 9.78 6.46 3.10
N PHE A 34 8.90 7.31 2.59
CA PHE A 34 8.64 8.65 3.11
C PHE A 34 9.94 9.36 3.52
N ASP A 35 10.04 9.83 4.75
CA ASP A 35 11.22 10.42 5.40
C ASP A 35 12.03 9.39 6.23
N GLY A 36 12.03 8.13 5.81
CA GLY A 36 12.62 6.99 6.53
C GLY A 36 11.64 6.25 7.44
N LYS A 37 10.34 6.46 7.25
CA LYS A 37 9.27 5.87 8.07
C LYS A 37 8.52 4.76 7.34
N ALA A 38 7.92 3.89 8.13
CA ALA A 38 6.84 3.00 7.70
C ALA A 38 5.51 3.47 8.28
N VAL A 39 4.47 3.51 7.46
CA VAL A 39 3.12 3.91 7.84
C VAL A 39 2.20 2.71 7.60
N LEU A 40 1.52 2.29 8.67
CA LEU A 40 0.62 1.13 8.69
C LEU A 40 -0.76 1.58 9.19
N PRO A 41 -1.87 0.96 8.74
CA PRO A 41 -3.22 1.40 9.09
C PRO A 41 -3.53 1.27 10.59
N ASP A 42 -2.95 0.25 11.24
CA ASP A 42 -3.18 -0.09 12.63
C ASP A 42 -2.11 0.46 13.59
N SER A 43 -1.21 1.33 13.09
CA SER A 43 -0.18 1.98 13.90
C SER A 43 -0.60 3.40 14.22
N ASP A 44 -0.60 3.78 15.50
CA ASP A 44 -0.93 5.14 15.94
C ASP A 44 0.10 6.17 15.44
N ASP A 45 1.37 5.77 15.35
CA ASP A 45 2.49 6.61 14.92
C ASP A 45 3.28 5.95 13.77
N PRO A 46 3.89 6.75 12.86
CA PRO A 46 4.86 6.25 11.88
C PRO A 46 6.06 5.59 12.54
N ILE A 47 6.47 4.43 12.03
CA ILE A 47 7.56 3.61 12.57
C ILE A 47 8.88 4.03 11.93
N ASP A 48 9.90 4.35 12.73
CA ASP A 48 11.25 4.60 12.21
C ASP A 48 11.90 3.31 11.70
N THR A 49 12.37 3.35 10.45
CA THR A 49 12.92 2.16 9.79
C THR A 49 14.45 2.13 9.78
N GLY A 50 15.11 3.24 10.12
CA GLY A 50 16.56 3.41 9.98
C GLY A 50 17.09 3.42 8.53
N TRP A 51 16.24 3.22 7.52
CA TRP A 51 16.59 3.34 6.11
C TRP A 51 16.33 4.78 5.63
N ASN A 52 17.29 5.34 4.90
CA ASN A 52 17.14 6.64 4.26
C ASN A 52 16.75 6.45 2.78
N PRO A 53 15.48 6.67 2.40
CA PRO A 53 15.02 6.48 1.04
C PRO A 53 15.56 7.52 0.06
N LYS A 54 16.19 8.61 0.54
CA LYS A 54 16.89 9.57 -0.33
C LYS A 54 18.23 9.07 -0.83
N ASP A 55 18.78 8.00 -0.25
CA ASP A 55 20.06 7.45 -0.65
C ASP A 55 20.00 6.64 -1.95
N VAL A 56 18.78 6.41 -2.48
CA VAL A 56 18.60 5.78 -3.78
C VAL A 56 19.20 6.63 -4.90
N ARG A 57 19.85 5.96 -5.85
CA ARG A 57 20.46 6.57 -7.04
C ARG A 57 19.93 5.93 -8.30
N VAL A 58 20.08 6.61 -9.43
CA VAL A 58 19.77 6.05 -10.74
C VAL A 58 20.51 4.72 -10.93
N GLY A 59 19.76 3.69 -11.30
CA GLY A 59 20.24 2.32 -11.46
C GLY A 59 20.01 1.42 -10.24
N ASP A 60 19.76 1.98 -9.06
CA ASP A 60 19.50 1.20 -7.85
C ASP A 60 18.19 0.42 -7.96
N ARG A 61 18.14 -0.72 -7.26
CA ARG A 61 16.94 -1.53 -7.12
C ARG A 61 16.43 -1.49 -5.70
N VAL A 62 15.13 -1.27 -5.54
CA VAL A 62 14.46 -1.26 -4.24
C VAL A 62 13.27 -2.19 -4.31
N GLY A 63 13.19 -3.15 -3.38
CA GLY A 63 12.14 -4.16 -3.35
C GLY A 63 11.50 -4.29 -1.99
N LEU A 64 10.26 -4.76 -1.99
CA LEU A 64 9.45 -4.98 -0.79
C LEU A 64 9.02 -6.45 -0.74
N LEU A 65 9.39 -7.14 0.34
CA LEU A 65 8.94 -8.50 0.67
C LEU A 65 7.90 -8.43 1.80
N VAL A 66 6.76 -9.06 1.60
CA VAL A 66 5.81 -9.36 2.67
C VAL A 66 5.91 -10.84 3.00
N THR A 67 6.44 -11.16 4.18
CA THR A 67 6.68 -12.54 4.59
C THR A 67 5.38 -13.25 5.01
N PRO A 68 5.34 -14.59 5.07
CA PRO A 68 4.20 -15.35 5.60
C PRO A 68 3.85 -15.04 7.07
N ARG A 69 4.75 -14.37 7.81
CA ARG A 69 4.52 -13.95 9.21
C ARG A 69 3.94 -12.53 9.31
N GLY A 70 3.68 -11.88 8.18
CA GLY A 70 3.21 -10.48 8.16
C GLY A 70 4.31 -9.49 8.49
N GLU A 71 5.56 -9.82 8.17
CA GLU A 71 6.70 -8.90 8.28
C GLU A 71 6.94 -8.23 6.92
N GLY A 72 7.16 -6.91 6.91
CA GLY A 72 7.62 -6.14 5.76
C GLY A 72 9.12 -5.97 5.78
N GLN A 73 9.79 -6.35 4.68
CA GLN A 73 11.23 -6.17 4.51
C GLN A 73 11.52 -5.36 3.25
N VAL A 74 12.28 -4.28 3.39
CA VAL A 74 12.75 -3.46 2.27
C VAL A 74 14.19 -3.83 1.94
N PHE A 75 14.42 -4.12 0.67
CA PHE A 75 15.75 -4.40 0.13
C PHE A 75 16.20 -3.24 -0.75
N HIS A 76 17.44 -2.78 -0.56
CA HIS A 76 18.10 -1.80 -1.43
C HIS A 76 19.35 -2.47 -2.00
N ASN A 77 19.41 -2.63 -3.32
CA ASN A 77 20.49 -3.30 -4.04
C ASN A 77 20.84 -4.70 -3.51
N GLY A 78 19.82 -5.45 -3.08
CA GLY A 78 19.98 -6.82 -2.57
C GLY A 78 20.25 -6.90 -1.06
N GLU A 79 20.43 -5.77 -0.37
CA GLU A 79 20.65 -5.72 1.07
C GLU A 79 19.36 -5.37 1.81
N ALA A 80 18.98 -6.15 2.81
CA ALA A 80 17.85 -5.82 3.68
C ALA A 80 18.17 -4.57 4.50
N LYS A 81 17.45 -3.46 4.24
CA LYS A 81 17.58 -2.19 4.95
C LYS A 81 16.51 -1.99 6.01
N VAL A 82 15.33 -2.58 5.81
CA VAL A 82 14.22 -2.56 6.77
C VAL A 82 13.83 -4.00 7.08
N THR A 83 13.72 -4.33 8.36
CA THR A 83 13.25 -5.62 8.89
C THR A 83 12.49 -5.40 10.19
N GLY A 84 11.72 -6.39 10.64
CA GLY A 84 11.05 -6.36 11.93
C GLY A 84 9.77 -5.50 12.01
N VAL A 85 9.34 -4.90 10.91
CA VAL A 85 8.04 -4.22 10.83
C VAL A 85 6.95 -5.28 10.63
N LEU A 86 6.14 -5.51 11.65
CA LEU A 86 5.09 -6.54 11.69
C LEU A 86 3.71 -5.93 11.43
N GLY A 87 2.72 -6.80 11.20
CA GLY A 87 1.31 -6.42 11.03
C GLY A 87 0.86 -6.33 9.58
N LEU A 88 1.73 -6.64 8.62
CA LEU A 88 1.34 -6.67 7.22
C LEU A 88 0.34 -7.81 6.96
N PRO A 89 -0.60 -7.62 6.03
CA PRO A 89 -1.67 -8.57 5.82
C PRO A 89 -1.16 -9.88 5.24
N VAL A 90 -1.61 -10.98 5.82
CA VAL A 90 -1.37 -12.35 5.32
C VAL A 90 -2.68 -13.00 4.94
N GLY A 91 -2.69 -13.79 3.87
CA GLY A 91 -3.88 -14.51 3.42
C GLY A 91 -4.89 -13.68 2.60
N ALA A 92 -4.56 -12.42 2.30
CA ALA A 92 -5.32 -11.57 1.37
C ALA A 92 -4.46 -11.23 0.13
N PRO A 93 -5.08 -10.93 -1.03
CA PRO A 93 -4.36 -10.36 -2.16
C PRO A 93 -3.69 -9.03 -1.78
N LEU A 94 -2.41 -8.89 -2.13
CA LEU A 94 -1.67 -7.65 -1.98
C LEU A 94 -1.52 -6.99 -3.35
N PHE A 95 -1.70 -5.67 -3.40
CA PHE A 95 -1.56 -4.86 -4.60
C PHE A 95 -0.44 -3.84 -4.38
N PRO A 96 0.67 -3.93 -5.13
CA PRO A 96 1.79 -3.02 -4.97
C PRO A 96 1.44 -1.57 -5.32
N ILE A 97 2.03 -0.66 -4.54
CA ILE A 97 1.93 0.79 -4.66
C ILE A 97 3.34 1.35 -4.70
N VAL A 98 3.55 2.38 -5.52
CA VAL A 98 4.74 3.22 -5.49
C VAL A 98 4.30 4.67 -5.33
N ASP A 99 4.96 5.41 -4.45
CA ASP A 99 4.88 6.88 -4.43
C ASP A 99 6.20 7.48 -4.94
N LEU A 100 6.07 8.44 -5.84
CA LEU A 100 7.19 9.23 -6.37
C LEU A 100 7.24 10.64 -5.76
N LEU A 101 6.53 10.87 -4.66
CA LEU A 101 6.71 12.08 -3.85
C LEU A 101 8.13 12.05 -3.27
N GLY A 102 8.85 13.17 -3.36
CA GLY A 102 10.25 13.26 -2.92
C GLY A 102 11.28 13.20 -4.04
N SER A 103 12.48 12.69 -3.74
CA SER A 103 13.64 12.73 -4.63
C SER A 103 13.60 11.71 -5.78
N ALA A 104 12.82 10.63 -5.67
CA ALA A 104 12.66 9.68 -6.77
C ALA A 104 11.71 10.26 -7.84
N VAL A 105 12.18 10.33 -9.09
CA VAL A 105 11.39 10.89 -10.21
C VAL A 105 10.78 9.79 -11.04
N SER A 106 11.53 8.73 -11.31
CA SER A 106 11.08 7.67 -12.20
C SER A 106 11.58 6.32 -11.74
N VAL A 107 10.72 5.31 -11.88
CA VAL A 107 11.07 3.91 -11.62
C VAL A 107 10.53 3.00 -12.72
N SER A 108 11.22 1.88 -12.94
CA SER A 108 10.75 0.79 -13.78
C SER A 108 10.51 -0.48 -12.96
N LEU A 109 9.56 -1.31 -13.38
CA LEU A 109 9.33 -2.62 -12.76
C LEU A 109 10.46 -3.58 -13.13
N VAL A 110 10.97 -4.32 -12.14
CA VAL A 110 11.88 -5.45 -12.39
C VAL A 110 11.05 -6.70 -12.65
N PRO A 111 11.01 -7.23 -13.90
CA PRO A 111 10.19 -8.40 -14.21
C PRO A 111 10.74 -9.64 -13.52
N ALA A 112 9.84 -10.49 -13.00
CA ALA A 112 10.19 -11.73 -12.31
C ALA A 112 11.23 -11.54 -11.20
N ALA A 113 11.14 -10.42 -10.46
CA ALA A 113 12.02 -10.16 -9.34
C ALA A 113 11.87 -11.23 -8.24
N GLU A 114 13.00 -11.65 -7.68
CA GLU A 114 13.06 -12.55 -6.54
C GLU A 114 13.69 -11.81 -5.35
N PRO A 115 13.18 -12.04 -4.12
CA PRO A 115 13.76 -11.41 -2.96
C PRO A 115 15.20 -11.92 -2.78
N PRO A 116 16.11 -11.10 -2.24
CA PRO A 116 17.42 -11.55 -1.80
C PRO A 116 17.23 -12.45 -0.57
N ILE A 117 16.95 -13.73 -0.80
CA ILE A 117 16.77 -14.72 0.27
C ILE A 117 18.14 -14.89 0.94
N ARG A 118 18.32 -14.29 2.12
CA ARG A 118 19.26 -14.85 3.09
C ARG A 118 18.56 -16.07 3.68
N ASP A 119 19.25 -17.22 3.72
CA ASP A 119 18.76 -18.47 4.31
C ASP A 119 17.84 -18.20 5.52
N LEU A 120 16.54 -18.11 5.27
CA LEU A 120 15.53 -18.15 6.31
C LEU A 120 15.61 -19.61 6.73
N GLY A 121 16.37 -19.89 7.80
CA GLY A 121 16.60 -21.24 8.30
C GLY A 121 15.32 -22.07 8.30
N PRO A 122 15.42 -23.42 8.19
CA PRO A 122 14.33 -24.28 7.78
C PRO A 122 13.02 -23.94 8.48
N SER A 123 11.97 -23.70 7.69
CA SER A 123 10.61 -23.50 8.20
C SER A 123 10.29 -24.59 9.22
N PRO A 124 9.77 -24.27 10.41
CA PRO A 124 9.25 -25.31 11.28
C PRO A 124 8.17 -26.08 10.50
N PRO A 125 8.14 -27.42 10.58
CA PRO A 125 7.08 -28.19 9.96
C PRO A 125 5.73 -27.75 10.56
N PRO A 126 4.62 -27.84 9.81
CA PRO A 126 3.30 -27.55 10.34
C PRO A 126 3.08 -28.43 11.56
N THR A 127 3.05 -27.84 12.75
CA THR A 127 2.77 -28.55 14.00
C THR A 127 1.41 -29.23 13.83
N ALA A 128 1.45 -30.56 13.73
CA ALA A 128 0.26 -31.38 13.76
C ALA A 128 -0.52 -31.06 15.05
N THR A 129 -1.81 -30.79 14.88
CA THR A 129 -2.82 -30.64 15.93
C THR A 129 -2.56 -31.62 17.08
N GLN A 130 -2.02 -31.13 18.19
CA GLN A 130 -2.04 -31.90 19.43
C GLN A 130 -3.50 -31.96 19.91
N SER A 131 -4.08 -33.14 19.75
CA SER A 131 -5.37 -33.51 20.31
C SER A 131 -5.26 -33.50 21.83
N LEU A 132 -6.07 -32.68 22.50
CA LEU A 132 -6.25 -32.73 23.96
C LEU A 132 -6.95 -34.05 24.33
N PRO A 133 -6.39 -34.89 25.22
CA PRO A 133 -7.15 -36.00 25.79
C PRO A 133 -8.04 -35.48 26.92
N GLY A 134 -9.34 -35.72 26.78
CA GLY A 134 -10.33 -35.39 27.81
C GLY A 134 -10.18 -36.22 29.08
N SER A 135 -10.64 -35.66 30.19
CA SER A 135 -11.14 -36.40 31.36
C SER A 135 -11.99 -35.48 32.23
N ILE A 136 -13.27 -35.86 32.41
CA ILE A 136 -14.17 -35.39 33.47
C ILE A 136 -13.97 -36.37 34.65
N PRO A 137 -14.07 -35.95 35.94
CA PRO A 137 -15.33 -36.17 36.67
C PRO A 137 -15.73 -35.09 37.70
N THR A 138 -17.03 -34.79 37.69
CA THR A 138 -18.02 -34.73 38.79
C THR A 138 -17.80 -33.89 40.07
N ALA A 139 -18.81 -33.05 40.35
CA ALA A 139 -19.06 -32.24 41.55
C ALA A 139 -19.33 -33.06 42.84
N PRO A 140 -19.46 -32.40 44.02
CA PRO A 140 -20.81 -32.04 44.49
C PRO A 140 -20.98 -30.69 45.25
N THR A 141 -22.19 -30.11 45.09
CA THR A 141 -23.07 -29.30 46.00
C THR A 141 -22.46 -28.68 47.27
N GLY A 142 -22.60 -27.40 47.66
CA GLY A 142 -23.66 -26.35 47.63
C GLY A 142 -23.45 -25.48 48.92
N PRO A 143 -24.32 -24.54 49.39
CA PRO A 143 -25.23 -23.61 48.72
C PRO A 143 -25.02 -22.10 49.09
N LYS A 144 -25.59 -21.22 48.25
CA LYS A 144 -26.32 -19.95 48.53
C LYS A 144 -25.69 -18.81 49.38
N ALA A 145 -25.50 -17.64 48.74
CA ALA A 145 -25.95 -16.34 49.25
C ALA A 145 -26.08 -15.31 48.12
N ALA A 146 -27.15 -14.51 48.18
CA ALA A 146 -27.57 -13.52 47.21
C ALA A 146 -26.99 -12.12 47.53
N ALA A 147 -26.72 -11.30 46.50
CA ALA A 147 -26.81 -9.84 46.57
C ALA A 147 -26.80 -9.19 45.17
N THR A 148 -27.98 -8.65 44.81
CA THR A 148 -28.28 -7.42 44.04
C THR A 148 -27.47 -7.00 42.78
N PRO A 149 -28.16 -6.65 41.66
CA PRO A 149 -27.54 -6.11 40.46
C PRO A 149 -27.25 -4.60 40.58
N VAL A 150 -26.08 -4.18 40.08
CA VAL A 150 -25.72 -2.77 39.87
C VAL A 150 -26.05 -2.42 38.40
N PRO A 151 -26.70 -1.28 38.11
CA PRO A 151 -27.18 -0.96 36.77
C PRO A 151 -26.06 -0.58 35.79
N THR A 152 -26.13 -1.19 34.60
CA THR A 152 -25.39 -0.82 33.38
C THR A 152 -25.86 0.54 32.88
N VAL A 153 -24.96 1.54 32.88
CA VAL A 153 -25.17 2.79 32.13
C VAL A 153 -24.62 2.59 30.72
N ALA A 154 -25.52 2.54 29.75
CA ALA A 154 -25.19 2.59 28.34
C ALA A 154 -24.77 4.03 27.95
N PRO A 155 -23.74 4.23 27.11
CA PRO A 155 -23.50 5.53 26.49
C PRO A 155 -24.62 5.83 25.47
N ALA A 156 -25.14 7.06 25.53
CA ALA A 156 -26.18 7.56 24.66
C ALA A 156 -25.72 7.64 23.18
N PRO A 157 -26.64 7.49 22.21
CA PRO A 157 -26.34 7.68 20.80
C PRO A 157 -26.06 9.16 20.50
N ALA A 158 -25.03 9.41 19.67
CA ALA A 158 -24.74 10.73 19.13
C ALA A 158 -25.90 11.26 18.26
N PRO A 159 -26.17 12.58 18.25
CA PRO A 159 -27.22 13.17 17.43
C PRO A 159 -26.88 13.08 15.94
N ALA A 160 -27.88 12.73 15.13
CA ALA A 160 -27.79 12.74 13.67
C ALA A 160 -27.52 14.15 13.13
N PRO A 161 -26.74 14.30 12.04
CA PRO A 161 -26.55 15.59 11.37
C PRO A 161 -27.85 16.08 10.74
N ALA A 162 -28.11 17.38 10.89
CA ALA A 162 -29.26 18.07 10.32
C ALA A 162 -29.25 18.04 8.77
N PRO A 163 -30.41 18.00 8.11
CA PRO A 163 -30.49 18.08 6.65
C PRO A 163 -30.05 19.47 6.14
N PRO A 164 -29.29 19.57 5.04
CA PRO A 164 -28.97 20.85 4.44
C PRO A 164 -30.22 21.52 3.86
N LYS A 165 -30.33 22.83 4.14
CA LYS A 165 -31.40 23.73 3.68
C LYS A 165 -31.32 23.93 2.15
N PRO A 166 -32.45 24.06 1.42
CA PRO A 166 -32.45 24.22 -0.03
C PRO A 166 -31.86 25.57 -0.45
N ALA A 167 -30.89 25.56 -1.36
CA ALA A 167 -30.48 26.74 -2.12
C ALA A 167 -31.36 26.86 -3.38
N ALA A 168 -31.93 28.05 -3.57
CA ALA A 168 -32.75 28.46 -4.71
C ALA A 168 -31.87 28.72 -5.97
N PRO A 169 -32.46 28.87 -7.17
CA PRO A 169 -31.86 28.44 -8.43
C PRO A 169 -30.89 29.48 -9.01
N VAL A 170 -29.77 29.00 -9.55
CA VAL A 170 -28.92 29.78 -10.45
C VAL A 170 -29.23 29.39 -11.89
N VAL A 171 -29.40 30.45 -12.68
CA VAL A 171 -29.95 30.55 -14.02
C VAL A 171 -29.13 29.76 -15.06
N ALA A 172 -29.87 29.22 -16.02
CA ALA A 172 -29.41 28.46 -17.17
C ALA A 172 -28.38 29.20 -18.04
N ALA A 173 -27.37 28.47 -18.48
CA ALA A 173 -26.67 28.72 -19.74
C ALA A 173 -26.36 27.36 -20.41
N LYS A 174 -26.96 27.14 -21.58
CA LYS A 174 -26.68 26.00 -22.48
C LYS A 174 -25.23 26.05 -22.96
N PRO A 175 -24.57 24.89 -23.10
CA PRO A 175 -23.61 24.68 -24.17
C PRO A 175 -24.22 23.82 -25.27
N THR A 176 -24.16 24.37 -26.48
CA THR A 176 -24.44 23.75 -27.76
C THR A 176 -23.68 22.43 -27.91
N ALA A 177 -24.40 21.38 -28.28
CA ALA A 177 -23.86 20.11 -28.69
C ALA A 177 -22.98 20.28 -29.94
N VAL A 178 -21.71 19.89 -29.85
CA VAL A 178 -20.91 19.53 -31.02
C VAL A 178 -20.46 18.10 -30.81
N ALA A 179 -20.93 17.24 -31.70
CA ALA A 179 -20.66 15.82 -31.72
C ALA A 179 -19.15 15.54 -31.79
N ALA A 180 -18.64 14.78 -30.83
CA ALA A 180 -17.39 14.05 -30.95
C ALA A 180 -17.73 12.56 -30.93
N ALA A 181 -17.36 11.89 -32.01
CA ALA A 181 -17.63 10.51 -32.28
C ALA A 181 -17.14 9.59 -31.15
N GLN A 182 -17.97 8.61 -30.82
CA GLN A 182 -17.64 7.48 -29.96
C GLN A 182 -16.43 6.76 -30.56
N ALA A 183 -15.24 6.98 -29.97
CA ALA A 183 -14.10 6.11 -30.18
C ALA A 183 -14.40 4.81 -29.45
N LYS A 184 -14.67 3.78 -30.24
CA LYS A 184 -14.86 2.40 -29.85
C LYS A 184 -13.71 1.98 -28.92
N GLU A 185 -14.08 1.61 -27.69
CA GLU A 185 -13.21 1.08 -26.66
C GLU A 185 -12.35 -0.04 -27.24
N ALA A 186 -11.07 0.24 -27.48
CA ALA A 186 -10.11 -0.76 -27.88
C ALA A 186 -9.87 -1.67 -26.68
N THR A 187 -10.34 -2.90 -26.77
CA THR A 187 -10.02 -3.98 -25.83
C THR A 187 -8.50 -3.99 -25.61
N PRO A 188 -7.99 -3.91 -24.37
CA PRO A 188 -6.56 -3.92 -24.14
C PRO A 188 -5.97 -5.24 -24.63
N ALA A 189 -5.01 -5.15 -25.56
CA ALA A 189 -4.19 -6.28 -25.94
C ALA A 189 -3.62 -6.94 -24.68
N THR A 190 -3.69 -8.27 -24.60
CA THR A 190 -3.29 -9.07 -23.46
C THR A 190 -1.79 -8.84 -23.15
N ARG A 191 -1.49 -7.91 -22.24
CA ARG A 191 -0.11 -7.58 -21.87
C ARG A 191 0.50 -8.78 -21.14
N LYS A 192 1.62 -9.29 -21.65
CA LYS A 192 2.38 -10.38 -21.04
C LYS A 192 3.48 -9.81 -20.14
N GLY A 193 3.14 -9.41 -18.92
CA GLY A 193 4.13 -8.98 -17.93
C GLY A 193 3.58 -8.04 -16.86
N PRO A 194 4.30 -7.86 -15.74
CA PRO A 194 3.91 -6.89 -14.72
C PRO A 194 3.96 -5.48 -15.33
N CYS A 195 2.90 -4.71 -15.10
CA CYS A 195 2.78 -3.33 -15.56
C CYS A 195 2.04 -2.48 -14.52
N PHE A 196 2.34 -1.19 -14.51
CA PHE A 196 1.58 -0.17 -13.80
C PHE A 196 0.20 0.00 -14.41
N SER A 197 -0.77 0.30 -13.57
CA SER A 197 -2.13 0.57 -14.01
C SER A 197 -2.22 1.94 -14.68
N SER A 198 -2.78 1.98 -15.90
CA SER A 198 -3.07 3.25 -16.58
C SER A 198 -4.24 4.01 -15.96
N HIS A 199 -5.12 3.31 -15.23
CA HIS A 199 -6.35 3.86 -14.65
C HIS A 199 -6.20 4.13 -13.16
N LEU A 200 -5.32 3.40 -12.47
CA LEU A 200 -5.02 3.59 -11.05
C LEU A 200 -3.66 4.26 -10.90
N LYS A 201 -3.58 5.53 -11.28
CA LYS A 201 -2.40 6.37 -11.11
C LYS A 201 -2.78 7.81 -10.77
N GLY A 202 -1.91 8.49 -10.05
CA GLY A 202 -2.01 9.90 -9.74
C GLY A 202 -1.90 10.79 -10.99
N ARG A 203 -2.41 12.02 -10.88
CA ARG A 203 -2.40 13.00 -11.97
C ARG A 203 -0.99 13.40 -12.39
N MET A 204 -0.02 13.36 -11.47
CA MET A 204 1.37 13.71 -11.73
C MET A 204 2.18 12.56 -12.31
N VAL A 205 1.59 11.38 -12.51
CA VAL A 205 2.30 10.20 -13.02
C VAL A 205 2.13 10.07 -14.53
N ALA A 206 3.22 10.07 -15.28
CA ALA A 206 3.30 9.57 -16.64
C ALA A 206 3.71 8.10 -16.65
N LEU A 207 3.22 7.34 -17.62
CA LEU A 207 3.65 5.97 -17.86
C LEU A 207 4.31 5.85 -19.24
N SER A 208 5.31 4.97 -19.36
CA SER A 208 5.81 4.50 -20.66
C SER A 208 4.69 3.84 -21.47
N GLU A 209 4.86 3.67 -22.78
CA GLU A 209 3.90 3.00 -23.66
C GLU A 209 3.50 1.59 -23.18
N GLN A 210 4.46 0.83 -22.63
CA GLN A 210 4.22 -0.53 -22.10
C GLN A 210 3.74 -0.52 -20.63
N ASN A 211 3.57 0.64 -20.02
CA ASN A 211 3.32 0.84 -18.59
C ASN A 211 4.32 0.11 -17.68
N THR A 212 5.58 -0.05 -18.08
CA THR A 212 6.62 -0.68 -17.24
C THR A 212 7.47 0.36 -16.52
N VAL A 213 7.40 1.63 -16.91
CA VAL A 213 8.05 2.76 -16.28
C VAL A 213 6.97 3.75 -15.83
N ALA A 214 7.09 4.23 -14.59
CA ALA A 214 6.30 5.32 -14.04
C ALA A 214 7.20 6.50 -13.71
N SER A 215 6.78 7.71 -14.07
CA SER A 215 7.57 8.93 -13.86
C SER A 215 6.69 10.06 -13.36
N LYS A 216 7.16 10.78 -12.35
CA LYS A 216 6.60 12.05 -11.92
C LYS A 216 6.84 13.12 -12.99
N GLN A 217 5.80 13.84 -13.38
CA GLN A 217 5.83 14.89 -14.40
C GLN A 217 6.30 16.26 -13.86
N SER A 218 6.71 16.33 -12.61
CA SER A 218 7.23 17.53 -11.97
C SER A 218 8.68 17.35 -11.55
N GLY A 219 9.48 18.41 -11.69
CA GLY A 219 10.80 18.53 -11.10
C GLY A 219 10.78 18.89 -9.60
N ASP A 220 9.60 18.95 -9.00
CA ASP A 220 9.39 19.32 -7.59
C ASP A 220 9.31 18.07 -6.69
N THR A 221 10.04 18.10 -5.57
CA THR A 221 9.99 17.05 -4.54
C THR A 221 8.64 17.01 -3.84
N GLU A 222 7.92 18.12 -3.76
CA GLU A 222 6.64 18.26 -3.07
C GLU A 222 5.43 18.01 -3.99
N ALA A 223 5.65 17.56 -5.23
CA ALA A 223 4.57 17.32 -6.17
C ALA A 223 3.73 16.10 -5.77
N LEU A 224 2.64 16.39 -5.06
CA LEU A 224 1.59 15.48 -4.61
C LEU A 224 0.89 14.77 -5.79
N HIS A 225 0.12 13.72 -5.49
CA HIS A 225 -0.61 12.92 -6.48
C HIS A 225 0.32 12.18 -7.46
N SER A 226 1.41 11.64 -6.93
CA SER A 226 2.45 10.84 -7.61
C SER A 226 2.34 9.33 -7.34
N VAL A 227 1.24 8.87 -6.75
CA VAL A 227 0.98 7.47 -6.41
C VAL A 227 0.64 6.65 -7.66
N VAL A 228 1.19 5.45 -7.81
CA VAL A 228 0.87 4.53 -8.90
C VAL A 228 0.73 3.10 -8.39
N PHE A 229 -0.25 2.37 -8.93
CA PHE A 229 -0.52 0.98 -8.59
C PHE A 229 0.00 0.04 -9.67
N LEU A 230 0.35 -1.18 -9.30
CA LEU A 230 0.48 -2.26 -10.26
C LEU A 230 -0.92 -2.78 -10.64
N GLU A 231 -1.10 -3.15 -11.91
CA GLU A 231 -2.35 -3.73 -12.43
C GLU A 231 -2.61 -5.14 -11.85
N TRP A 232 -1.59 -5.75 -11.26
CA TRP A 232 -1.60 -7.16 -10.86
C TRP A 232 -1.42 -7.31 -9.34
N LYS A 233 -1.91 -8.43 -8.83
CA LYS A 233 -1.56 -8.91 -7.49
C LYS A 233 -0.04 -9.08 -7.40
N MET A 234 0.50 -8.72 -6.24
CA MET A 234 1.91 -8.94 -5.91
C MET A 234 2.27 -10.42 -6.12
N PRO A 235 3.30 -10.73 -6.91
CA PRO A 235 3.69 -12.11 -7.18
C PRO A 235 4.06 -12.86 -5.91
N ALA A 236 3.61 -14.11 -5.81
CA ALA A 236 4.10 -15.04 -4.79
C ALA A 236 5.49 -15.56 -5.17
N VAL A 237 6.38 -15.60 -4.19
CA VAL A 237 7.77 -16.05 -4.32
C VAL A 237 8.13 -16.93 -3.12
N PRO A 238 9.23 -17.70 -3.15
CA PRO A 238 9.74 -18.32 -1.94
C PRO A 238 9.97 -17.25 -0.87
N GLY A 239 9.41 -17.46 0.32
CA GLY A 239 9.51 -16.51 1.44
C GLY A 239 8.45 -15.43 1.50
N GLY A 240 7.44 -15.40 0.61
CA GLY A 240 6.29 -14.50 0.73
C GLY A 240 5.75 -13.93 -0.59
N PHE A 241 5.45 -12.64 -0.61
CA PHE A 241 5.09 -11.87 -1.80
C PHE A 241 6.14 -10.79 -2.05
N TYR A 242 6.60 -10.62 -3.28
CA TYR A 242 7.69 -9.70 -3.60
C TYR A 242 7.45 -8.91 -4.88
N PHE A 243 7.84 -7.64 -4.87
CA PHE A 243 8.06 -6.85 -6.08
C PHE A 243 9.27 -5.95 -5.87
N GLU A 244 9.89 -5.58 -6.99
CA GLU A 244 11.06 -4.72 -7.00
C GLU A 244 10.94 -3.70 -8.14
N VAL A 245 11.42 -2.50 -7.87
CA VAL A 245 11.54 -1.44 -8.85
C VAL A 245 13.00 -1.05 -9.01
N ARG A 246 13.36 -0.59 -10.21
CA ARG A 246 14.64 0.04 -10.50
C ARG A 246 14.43 1.54 -10.63
N VAL A 247 15.29 2.33 -10.01
CA VAL A 247 15.28 3.79 -10.12
C VAL A 247 15.85 4.20 -11.47
N GLU A 248 15.05 4.89 -12.27
CA GLU A 248 15.43 5.38 -13.60
C GLU A 248 15.86 6.84 -13.56
N GLN A 249 15.29 7.63 -12.63
CA GLN A 249 15.63 9.04 -12.47
C GLN A 249 15.41 9.50 -11.02
N THR A 250 16.31 10.35 -10.54
CA THR A 250 16.19 11.08 -9.27
C THR A 250 16.32 12.58 -9.52
N LEU A 251 15.76 13.40 -8.63
CA LEU A 251 16.14 14.80 -8.53
C LEU A 251 17.51 14.83 -7.84
N THR A 252 18.54 15.19 -8.59
CA THR A 252 19.79 15.60 -7.98
C THR A 252 19.51 16.93 -7.29
N THR A 253 19.47 16.95 -5.96
CA THR A 253 19.77 18.18 -5.26
C THR A 253 21.23 18.49 -5.58
N GLU A 254 21.47 19.45 -6.47
CA GLU A 254 22.79 20.08 -6.54
C GLU A 254 23.07 20.67 -5.16
N LEU A 255 23.78 19.90 -4.34
CA LEU A 255 24.71 20.46 -3.36
C LEU A 255 26.05 20.63 -4.07
N ASP A 256 26.06 21.44 -5.13
CA ASP A 256 27.26 22.09 -5.61
C ASP A 256 27.41 23.40 -4.82
N GLY A 257 28.32 23.39 -3.85
CA GLY A 257 28.69 24.52 -3.00
C GLY A 257 29.57 24.10 -1.82
#